data_AF-A0AAJ6MUF8-F1
#
_entry.id   AF-A0AAJ6MUF8-F1
#
_cell.length_a   1.000
_cell.length_b   1.000
_cell.length_c   1.000
_cell.angle_alpha   90.00
_cell.angle_beta   90.00
_cell.angle_gamma   90.00
#
_symmetry.space_group_name_H-M   'P 1'
#
loop_
_entity.id
_entity.type
_entity.pdbx_description
1 polymer ?
#
loop_
_entity_poly.entity_id
_entity_poly.type
_entity_poly.pdbx_seq_one_letter_code
_entity_poly.pdbx_strand_id
1 'polypeptide(L)'
;MPLLTLSRRTAAFVFLATLAGCATHKDFQATGGSRADGVIDVAYEFSSFETPVVDQQQAYAIARSKCSLWGYVDAEPFGGTNQECTLRRGYGDCSAWRVSKKYQCLGNLGSVSAPLNYLGPSQAPAAVPARQATAPYQAAPSTTPAPLSSSEYRERQIDLLMKQNLPYDEYQKRYQAIMAQ
;
A
#
# COMPACT_ATOMS: atom_id res chain seq x y z
N MET A 1 59.02 -45.55 -3.71
CA MET A 1 57.56 -45.72 -3.68
C MET A 1 56.85 -44.43 -3.21
N PRO A 2 56.63 -43.40 -4.06
CA PRO A 2 55.86 -42.21 -3.66
C PRO A 2 54.58 -41.97 -4.50
N LEU A 3 54.24 -42.83 -5.45
CA LEU A 3 53.14 -42.59 -6.42
C LEU A 3 51.73 -42.95 -5.90
N LEU A 4 51.62 -43.65 -4.76
CA LEU A 4 50.33 -44.12 -4.22
C LEU A 4 49.63 -43.10 -3.29
N THR A 5 50.31 -42.04 -2.85
CA THR A 5 49.73 -41.03 -1.92
C THR A 5 48.98 -39.91 -2.63
N LEU A 6 49.22 -39.71 -3.93
CA LEU A 6 48.59 -38.65 -4.73
C LEU A 6 47.15 -39.02 -5.15
N SER A 7 46.88 -40.30 -5.46
CA SER A 7 45.54 -40.78 -5.87
C SER A 7 44.50 -40.76 -4.73
N ARG A 8 44.96 -40.95 -3.49
CA ARG A 8 44.11 -40.94 -2.30
C ARG A 8 43.65 -39.53 -1.93
N ARG A 9 44.45 -38.50 -2.28
CA ARG A 9 44.11 -37.08 -2.09
C ARG A 9 43.21 -36.54 -3.20
N THR A 10 43.38 -37.00 -4.45
CA THR A 10 42.50 -36.61 -5.55
C THR A 10 41.11 -37.25 -5.44
N ALA A 11 41.00 -38.50 -4.97
CA ALA A 11 39.71 -39.15 -4.73
C ALA A 11 38.86 -38.39 -3.68
N ALA A 12 39.48 -37.85 -2.64
CA ALA A 12 38.80 -37.05 -1.61
C ALA A 12 38.25 -35.72 -2.16
N PHE A 13 38.96 -35.09 -3.11
CA PHE A 13 38.52 -33.83 -3.73
C PHE A 13 37.35 -34.01 -4.70
N VAL A 14 37.31 -35.13 -5.45
CA VAL A 14 36.22 -35.43 -6.38
C VAL A 14 34.92 -35.78 -5.64
N PHE A 15 35.01 -36.47 -4.50
CA PHE A 15 33.82 -36.79 -3.69
C PHE A 15 33.18 -35.52 -3.09
N LEU A 16 34.00 -34.52 -2.72
CA LEU A 16 33.53 -33.27 -2.12
C LEU A 16 32.78 -32.34 -3.11
N ALA A 17 33.03 -32.48 -4.42
CA ALA A 17 32.42 -31.64 -5.45
C ALA A 17 30.96 -32.04 -5.80
N THR A 18 30.49 -33.19 -5.33
CA THR A 18 29.15 -33.72 -5.69
C THR A 18 28.01 -33.20 -4.80
N LEU A 19 28.30 -32.40 -3.77
CA LEU A 19 27.31 -31.81 -2.85
C LEU A 19 26.80 -30.42 -3.30
N ALA A 20 26.95 -30.06 -4.58
CA ALA A 20 26.39 -28.82 -5.09
C ALA A 20 24.85 -28.87 -5.03
N GLY A 21 24.26 -28.20 -4.02
CA GLY A 21 22.82 -28.01 -3.93
C GLY A 21 22.31 -27.24 -5.16
N CYS A 22 21.14 -27.61 -5.68
CA CYS A 22 20.50 -26.89 -6.78
C CYS A 22 20.06 -25.51 -6.28
N ALA A 23 20.79 -24.46 -6.68
CA ALA A 23 20.35 -23.08 -6.50
C ALA A 23 19.24 -22.80 -7.53
N THR A 24 18.06 -22.42 -7.06
CA THR A 24 16.90 -22.14 -7.91
C THR A 24 16.39 -20.74 -7.62
N HIS A 25 16.10 -19.99 -8.68
CA HIS A 25 15.50 -18.68 -8.54
C HIS A 25 14.03 -18.82 -8.14
N LYS A 26 13.64 -18.11 -7.08
CA LYS A 26 12.25 -18.05 -6.63
C LYS A 26 11.77 -16.61 -6.69
N ASP A 27 10.66 -16.41 -7.37
CA ASP A 27 9.99 -15.13 -7.44
C ASP A 27 9.08 -14.92 -6.24
N PHE A 28 9.05 -13.69 -5.73
CA PHE A 28 8.06 -13.30 -4.73
C PHE A 28 6.67 -13.18 -5.37
N GLN A 29 5.66 -13.52 -4.60
CA GLN A 29 4.26 -13.34 -4.96
C GLN A 29 3.52 -12.62 -3.84
N ALA A 30 2.57 -11.75 -4.18
CA ALA A 30 1.70 -11.14 -3.18
C ALA A 30 0.72 -12.19 -2.65
N THR A 31 0.89 -12.59 -1.39
CA THR A 31 0.05 -13.61 -0.73
C THR A 31 -1.10 -12.99 0.05
N GLY A 32 -1.00 -11.72 0.40
CA GLY A 32 -2.06 -11.02 1.12
C GLY A 32 -1.76 -9.55 1.36
N GLY A 33 -2.62 -8.94 2.16
CA GLY A 33 -2.46 -7.56 2.60
C GLY A 33 -3.78 -7.01 3.14
N SER A 34 -3.68 -5.98 3.96
CA SER A 34 -4.81 -5.23 4.50
C SER A 34 -4.66 -3.77 4.13
N ARG A 35 -5.62 -3.24 3.37
CA ARG A 35 -5.67 -1.80 3.05
C ARG A 35 -5.92 -0.97 4.30
N ALA A 36 -6.71 -1.48 5.25
CA ALA A 36 -7.03 -0.77 6.49
C ALA A 36 -5.80 -0.61 7.39
N ASP A 37 -4.97 -1.65 7.46
CA ASP A 37 -3.72 -1.63 8.23
C ASP A 37 -2.53 -1.07 7.42
N GLY A 38 -2.71 -0.86 6.10
CA GLY A 38 -1.66 -0.39 5.21
C GLY A 38 -0.52 -1.40 5.06
N VAL A 39 -0.82 -2.71 5.02
CA VAL A 39 0.18 -3.78 5.00
C VAL A 39 0.02 -4.66 3.76
N ILE A 40 1.13 -5.06 3.15
CA ILE A 40 1.22 -6.06 2.09
C ILE A 40 2.10 -7.22 2.54
N ASP A 41 1.63 -8.45 2.31
CA ASP A 41 2.40 -9.67 2.54
C ASP A 41 2.84 -10.24 1.18
N VAL A 42 4.15 -10.37 1.02
CA VAL A 42 4.75 -11.07 -0.13
C VAL A 42 5.44 -12.33 0.35
N ALA A 43 5.32 -13.42 -0.38
CA ALA A 43 5.96 -14.67 -0.01
C ALA A 43 6.51 -15.42 -1.22
N TYR A 44 7.44 -16.31 -0.95
CA TYR A 44 7.89 -17.32 -1.90
C TYR A 44 7.92 -18.69 -1.21
N GLU A 45 7.88 -19.74 -2.02
CA GLU A 45 7.89 -21.12 -1.56
C GLU A 45 9.07 -21.88 -2.14
N PHE A 46 9.66 -22.75 -1.32
CA PHE A 46 10.75 -23.61 -1.74
C PHE A 46 10.71 -24.96 -1.03
N SER A 47 11.28 -25.97 -1.67
CA SER A 47 11.41 -27.31 -1.11
C SER A 47 12.62 -27.41 -0.18
N SER A 48 12.60 -28.31 0.80
CA SER A 48 13.71 -28.52 1.75
C SER A 48 15.04 -28.90 1.12
N PHE A 49 15.04 -29.35 -0.14
CA PHE A 49 16.24 -29.74 -0.89
C PHE A 49 16.73 -28.67 -1.88
N GLU A 50 16.08 -27.51 -1.91
CA GLU A 50 16.41 -26.40 -2.79
C GLU A 50 17.11 -25.28 -2.01
N THR A 51 18.07 -24.60 -2.63
CA THR A 51 18.62 -23.35 -2.11
C THR A 51 17.97 -22.18 -2.88
N PRO A 52 16.99 -21.48 -2.29
CA PRO A 52 16.28 -20.42 -3.00
C PRO A 52 17.17 -19.17 -3.13
N VAL A 53 17.36 -18.72 -4.37
CA VAL A 53 17.95 -17.42 -4.69
C VAL A 53 16.81 -16.46 -4.99
N VAL A 54 16.67 -15.41 -4.18
CA VAL A 54 15.53 -14.49 -4.24
C VAL A 54 15.99 -13.05 -4.47
N ASP A 55 15.19 -12.30 -5.23
CA ASP A 55 15.42 -10.87 -5.44
C ASP A 55 14.57 -10.03 -4.47
N GLN A 56 15.24 -9.33 -3.56
CA GLN A 56 14.58 -8.44 -2.59
C GLN A 56 14.00 -7.19 -3.24
N GLN A 57 14.57 -6.74 -4.36
CA GLN A 57 14.04 -5.59 -5.11
C GLN A 57 12.72 -5.94 -5.79
N GLN A 58 12.60 -7.17 -6.31
CA GLN A 58 11.33 -7.68 -6.83
C GLN A 58 10.23 -7.66 -5.75
N ALA A 59 10.53 -8.13 -4.53
CA ALA A 59 9.59 -8.10 -3.40
C ALA A 59 9.11 -6.67 -3.10
N TYR A 60 10.04 -5.71 -3.02
CA TYR A 60 9.73 -4.30 -2.83
C TYR A 60 8.90 -3.73 -3.97
N ALA A 61 9.23 -4.03 -5.23
CA ALA A 61 8.50 -3.56 -6.40
C ALA A 61 7.05 -4.08 -6.40
N ILE A 62 6.83 -5.34 -6.04
CA ILE A 62 5.49 -5.93 -5.89
C ILE A 62 4.72 -5.21 -4.78
N ALA A 63 5.33 -5.03 -3.61
CA ALA A 63 4.70 -4.35 -2.48
C ALA A 63 4.34 -2.90 -2.81
N ARG A 64 5.28 -2.14 -3.38
CA ARG A 64 5.05 -0.74 -3.81
C ARG A 64 3.95 -0.64 -4.85
N SER A 65 3.94 -1.54 -5.83
CA SER A 65 2.88 -1.59 -6.85
C SER A 65 1.51 -1.85 -6.22
N LYS A 66 1.40 -2.75 -5.24
CA LYS A 66 0.14 -2.98 -4.52
C LYS A 66 -0.27 -1.79 -3.66
N CYS A 67 0.68 -1.16 -2.95
CA CYS A 67 0.45 0.04 -2.15
C CYS A 67 -0.02 1.22 -3.02
N SER A 68 0.54 1.40 -4.21
CA SER A 68 0.14 2.49 -5.12
C SER A 68 -1.28 2.35 -5.65
N LEU A 69 -1.77 1.11 -5.83
CA LEU A 69 -3.18 0.86 -6.15
C LEU A 69 -4.14 1.34 -5.05
N TRP A 70 -3.66 1.51 -3.82
CA TRP A 70 -4.46 2.02 -2.70
C TRP A 70 -4.29 3.52 -2.46
N GLY A 71 -3.39 4.18 -3.21
CA GLY A 71 -3.09 5.60 -3.09
C GLY A 71 -1.89 5.92 -2.20
N TYR A 72 -1.12 4.91 -1.78
CA TYR A 72 0.16 5.15 -1.08
C TYR A 72 1.28 5.43 -2.09
N VAL A 73 2.34 6.09 -1.63
CA VAL A 73 3.45 6.53 -2.49
C VAL A 73 4.56 5.49 -2.54
N ASP A 74 4.77 4.79 -1.42
CA ASP A 74 5.88 3.87 -1.26
C ASP A 74 5.53 2.67 -0.36
N ALA A 75 6.46 1.74 -0.19
CA ALA A 75 6.33 0.58 0.70
C ALA A 75 7.66 0.26 1.40
N GLU A 76 7.66 0.05 2.71
CA GLU A 76 8.86 -0.25 3.49
C GLU A 76 8.77 -1.63 4.16
N PRO A 77 9.80 -2.49 4.11
CA PRO A 77 9.76 -3.78 4.78
C PRO A 77 9.73 -3.63 6.31
N PHE A 78 8.86 -4.37 6.97
CA PHE A 78 8.75 -4.38 8.43
C PHE A 78 8.49 -5.79 8.98
N GLY A 79 8.66 -5.98 10.29
CA GLY A 79 8.29 -7.23 10.97
C GLY A 79 9.17 -8.44 10.62
N GLY A 80 10.27 -8.24 9.89
CA GLY A 80 11.19 -9.30 9.50
C GLY A 80 10.60 -10.28 8.49
N THR A 81 11.17 -11.49 8.49
CA THR A 81 10.79 -12.57 7.59
C THR A 81 10.24 -13.72 8.43
N ASN A 82 9.04 -14.20 8.11
CA ASN A 82 8.42 -15.34 8.77
C ASN A 82 8.54 -16.59 7.89
N GLN A 83 9.05 -17.69 8.43
CA GLN A 83 9.18 -18.96 7.74
C GLN A 83 8.24 -19.99 8.36
N GLU A 84 7.31 -20.49 7.57
CA GLU A 84 6.35 -21.50 8.00
C GLU A 84 6.47 -22.77 7.16
N CYS A 85 6.16 -23.90 7.79
CA CYS A 85 6.11 -25.18 7.10
C CYS A 85 4.74 -25.35 6.42
N THR A 86 4.73 -25.43 5.09
CA THR A 86 3.48 -25.60 4.33
C THR A 86 3.10 -27.06 4.15
N LEU A 87 4.09 -27.95 4.06
CA LEU A 87 3.87 -29.38 3.87
C LEU A 87 4.75 -30.22 4.80
N ARG A 88 4.11 -30.78 5.84
CA ARG A 88 4.73 -31.74 6.75
C ARG A 88 4.57 -33.18 6.24
N ARG A 89 5.64 -33.97 6.26
CA ARG A 89 5.60 -35.41 5.95
C ARG A 89 5.49 -36.27 7.22
N GLY A 90 5.27 -37.57 7.03
CA GLY A 90 4.83 -38.52 8.06
C GLY A 90 5.68 -38.62 9.34
N TYR A 91 6.97 -38.24 9.31
CA TYR A 91 7.85 -38.22 10.49
C TYR A 91 7.98 -36.84 11.15
N GLY A 92 7.21 -35.85 10.72
CA GLY A 92 7.28 -34.49 11.25
C GLY A 92 8.30 -33.59 10.55
N ASP A 93 8.98 -34.09 9.50
CA ASP A 93 9.86 -33.29 8.65
C ASP A 93 9.07 -32.37 7.72
N CYS A 94 9.55 -31.15 7.56
CA CYS A 94 8.99 -30.20 6.63
C CYS A 94 9.60 -30.36 5.24
N SER A 95 8.77 -30.62 4.23
CA SER A 95 9.22 -30.79 2.84
C SER A 95 9.02 -29.56 1.96
N ALA A 96 8.20 -28.61 2.38
CA ALA A 96 8.01 -27.34 1.69
C ALA A 96 7.85 -26.21 2.71
N TRP A 97 8.57 -25.13 2.46
CA TRP A 97 8.62 -23.94 3.29
C TRP A 97 8.03 -22.76 2.54
N ARG A 98 7.27 -21.93 3.26
CA ARG A 98 6.84 -20.61 2.77
C ARG A 98 7.49 -19.56 3.62
N VAL A 99 8.11 -18.62 2.93
CA VAL A 99 8.78 -17.49 3.55
C VAL A 99 8.05 -16.23 3.17
N SER A 100 7.45 -15.59 4.17
CA SER A 100 6.65 -14.38 4.02
C SER A 100 7.40 -13.17 4.58
N LYS A 101 7.36 -12.07 3.84
CA LYS A 101 7.91 -10.77 4.23
C LYS A 101 6.81 -9.73 4.17
N LYS A 102 6.73 -8.90 5.21
CA LYS A 102 5.72 -7.85 5.31
C LYS A 102 6.27 -6.50 4.88
N TYR A 103 5.42 -5.70 4.25
CA TYR A 103 5.71 -4.34 3.85
C TYR A 103 4.61 -3.41 4.32
N GLN A 104 4.97 -2.28 4.92
CA GLN A 104 4.06 -1.22 5.30
C GLN A 104 4.00 -0.20 4.16
N CYS A 105 2.80 0.16 3.73
CA CYS A 105 2.61 1.22 2.76
C CYS A 105 2.88 2.58 3.41
N LEU A 106 3.64 3.42 2.73
CA LEU A 106 4.05 4.74 3.18
C LEU A 106 3.48 5.83 2.27
N GLY A 107 3.33 7.02 2.84
CA GLY A 107 2.84 8.20 2.13
C GLY A 107 1.36 8.51 2.43
N ASN A 108 0.91 9.63 1.90
CA ASN A 108 -0.40 10.18 2.23
C ASN A 108 -1.48 9.58 1.32
N LEU A 109 -2.48 8.91 1.91
CA LEU A 109 -3.72 8.45 1.27
C LEU A 109 -4.63 9.59 0.74
N GLY A 110 -4.07 10.76 0.48
CA GLY A 110 -4.73 12.07 0.45
C GLY A 110 -6.16 11.98 -0.08
N SER A 111 -7.11 12.38 0.75
CA SER A 111 -8.54 12.48 0.41
C SER A 111 -9.28 11.16 0.11
N VAL A 112 -9.07 10.11 0.89
CA VAL A 112 -10.19 9.21 1.19
C VAL A 112 -10.81 9.71 2.49
N SER A 113 -11.77 10.64 2.35
CA SER A 113 -12.83 10.80 3.34
C SER A 113 -13.25 9.39 3.76
N ALA A 114 -13.29 9.16 5.07
CA ALA A 114 -13.81 7.92 5.67
C ALA A 114 -15.00 7.43 4.83
N PRO A 115 -15.16 6.11 4.58
CA PRO A 115 -16.35 5.64 3.90
C PRO A 115 -17.56 6.23 4.63
N LEU A 116 -18.29 7.11 3.94
CA LEU A 116 -19.62 7.54 4.34
C LEU A 116 -20.41 6.24 4.50
N ASN A 117 -20.64 5.86 5.76
CA ASN A 117 -21.46 4.75 6.26
C ASN A 117 -20.69 3.73 7.13
N TYR A 118 -20.54 4.10 8.40
CA TYR A 118 -21.06 3.23 9.45
C TYR A 118 -21.65 4.12 10.55
N LEU A 119 -22.99 4.19 10.58
CA LEU A 119 -23.83 4.75 11.65
C LEU A 119 -23.93 6.28 11.72
N GLY A 120 -24.54 6.90 10.70
CA GLY A 120 -25.26 8.17 10.84
C GLY A 120 -26.78 7.92 10.90
N PRO A 121 -27.58 8.71 11.66
CA PRO A 121 -28.99 8.42 11.88
C PRO A 121 -29.78 8.55 10.57
N SER A 122 -30.62 7.54 10.33
CA SER A 122 -31.59 7.40 9.23
C SER A 122 -32.31 8.72 8.88
N GLN A 123 -31.87 9.38 7.81
CA GLN A 123 -32.69 10.36 7.10
C GLN A 123 -33.47 9.63 6.00
N ALA A 124 -34.80 9.69 6.10
CA ALA A 124 -35.73 9.08 5.17
C ALA A 124 -35.51 9.63 3.74
N PRO A 125 -35.72 8.83 2.69
CA PRO A 125 -35.53 9.28 1.31
C PRO A 125 -36.58 10.34 0.96
N ALA A 126 -36.12 11.54 0.62
CA ALA A 126 -36.93 12.55 -0.02
C ALA A 126 -37.42 12.03 -1.39
N ALA A 127 -38.70 12.26 -1.67
CA ALA A 127 -39.40 11.78 -2.84
C ALA A 127 -38.69 12.14 -4.16
N VAL A 128 -38.56 11.14 -5.03
CA VAL A 128 -38.16 11.29 -6.43
C VAL A 128 -39.22 12.12 -7.19
N PRO A 129 -38.87 13.25 -7.82
CA PRO A 129 -39.77 13.86 -8.79
C PRO A 129 -39.78 13.02 -10.08
N ALA A 130 -40.99 12.86 -10.62
CA ALA A 130 -41.27 12.08 -11.82
C ALA A 130 -40.53 12.61 -13.05
N ARG A 131 -40.13 11.68 -13.94
CA ARG A 131 -39.53 11.98 -15.25
C ARG A 131 -40.46 12.86 -16.10
N GLN A 132 -40.00 14.04 -16.49
CA GLN A 132 -40.55 14.78 -17.62
C GLN A 132 -39.78 14.41 -18.89
N ALA A 133 -40.53 14.06 -19.94
CA ALA A 133 -40.03 13.76 -21.26
C ALA A 133 -39.91 15.04 -22.11
N THR A 134 -38.91 15.02 -23.01
CA THR A 134 -38.69 15.86 -24.21
C THR A 134 -38.34 17.34 -24.04
N ALA A 135 -37.06 17.67 -24.26
CA ALA A 135 -36.55 18.93 -24.81
C ALA A 135 -35.17 18.68 -25.48
N PRO A 136 -34.76 19.47 -26.51
CA PRO A 136 -33.74 19.06 -27.49
C PRO A 136 -32.31 19.21 -26.97
N TYR A 137 -31.37 18.58 -27.69
CA TYR A 137 -29.91 18.58 -27.45
C TYR A 137 -29.40 19.87 -26.80
N GLN A 138 -29.05 19.78 -25.51
CA GLN A 138 -28.26 20.80 -24.83
C GLN A 138 -26.78 20.43 -24.99
N ALA A 139 -26.00 21.38 -25.50
CA ALA A 139 -24.56 21.27 -25.58
C ALA A 139 -23.97 21.05 -24.18
N ALA A 140 -22.89 20.26 -24.11
CA ALA A 140 -22.19 19.92 -22.87
C ALA A 140 -21.87 21.17 -22.04
N PRO A 141 -22.04 21.15 -20.71
CA PRO A 141 -21.67 22.27 -19.86
C PRO A 141 -20.15 22.44 -19.91
N SER A 142 -19.71 23.56 -20.46
CA SER A 142 -18.33 24.04 -20.34
C SER A 142 -18.07 24.39 -18.88
N THR A 143 -17.26 23.58 -18.21
CA THR A 143 -16.78 23.82 -16.84
C THR A 143 -15.74 24.94 -16.87
N THR A 144 -16.17 26.19 -17.03
CA THR A 144 -15.39 27.33 -16.55
C THR A 144 -15.64 27.44 -15.05
N PRO A 145 -14.62 27.34 -14.18
CA PRO A 145 -14.80 27.60 -12.76
C PRO A 145 -15.26 29.05 -12.61
N ALA A 146 -16.53 29.24 -12.26
CA ALA A 146 -17.06 30.55 -11.92
C ALA A 146 -16.19 31.15 -10.80
N PRO A 147 -15.82 32.44 -10.86
CA PRO A 147 -15.17 33.09 -9.73
C PRO A 147 -16.09 32.95 -8.52
N LEU A 148 -15.52 32.66 -7.35
CA LEU A 148 -16.30 32.45 -6.12
C LEU A 148 -17.30 33.61 -5.95
N SER A 149 -18.50 33.31 -5.49
CA SER A 149 -19.48 34.35 -5.20
C SER A 149 -18.94 35.29 -4.11
N SER A 150 -19.36 36.57 -4.11
CA SER A 150 -18.90 37.57 -3.13
C SER A 150 -19.06 37.08 -1.67
N SER A 151 -20.11 36.31 -1.37
CA SER A 151 -20.33 35.68 -0.08
C SER A 151 -19.29 34.63 0.28
N GLU A 152 -18.91 33.76 -0.67
CA GLU A 152 -17.89 32.73 -0.46
C GLU A 152 -16.51 33.35 -0.23
N TYR A 153 -16.22 34.49 -0.88
CA TYR A 153 -15.01 35.26 -0.61
C TYR A 153 -15.00 35.83 0.82
N ARG A 154 -16.14 36.39 1.26
CA ARG A 154 -16.29 36.94 2.61
C ARG A 154 -16.09 35.87 3.69
N GLU A 155 -16.69 34.69 3.51
CA GLU A 155 -16.54 33.56 4.44
C GLU A 155 -15.10 33.06 4.52
N ARG A 156 -14.39 32.92 3.38
CA ARG A 156 -12.97 32.54 3.39
C ARG A 156 -12.10 33.53 4.15
N GLN A 157 -12.38 34.83 4.03
CA GLN A 157 -11.60 35.84 4.75
C GLN A 157 -11.83 35.76 6.27
N ILE A 158 -13.05 35.46 6.70
CA ILE A 158 -13.36 35.24 8.13
C ILE A 158 -12.61 34.02 8.68
N ASP A 159 -12.55 32.91 7.93
CA ASP A 159 -11.80 31.71 8.33
C ASP A 159 -10.30 31.99 8.50
N LEU A 160 -9.71 32.75 7.57
CA LEU A 160 -8.31 33.16 7.67
C LEU A 160 -8.06 34.08 8.87
N LEU A 161 -9.00 34.98 9.18
CA LEU A 161 -8.93 35.87 10.34
C LEU A 161 -8.95 35.08 11.65
N MET A 162 -9.79 34.04 11.74
CA MET A 162 -9.86 33.15 12.91
C MET A 162 -8.54 32.41 13.17
N LYS A 163 -7.81 32.03 12.12
CA LYS A 163 -6.52 31.33 12.23
C LYS A 163 -5.37 32.22 12.72
N GLN A 164 -5.51 33.54 12.60
CA GLN A 164 -4.41 34.48 12.85
C GLN A 164 -4.16 34.76 14.34
N ASN A 165 -4.94 34.14 15.24
CA ASN A 165 -4.82 34.24 16.71
C ASN A 165 -4.61 35.69 17.20
N LEU A 166 -5.43 36.60 16.67
CA LEU A 166 -5.38 38.02 17.01
C LEU A 166 -6.01 38.26 18.39
N PRO A 167 -5.56 39.28 19.13
CA PRO A 167 -6.28 39.75 20.30
C PRO A 167 -7.70 40.17 19.90
N TYR A 168 -8.66 39.96 20.79
CA TYR A 168 -10.09 40.02 20.48
C TYR A 168 -10.55 41.38 19.92
N ASP A 169 -9.96 42.48 20.40
CA ASP A 169 -10.29 43.84 19.96
C ASP A 169 -9.89 44.08 18.50
N GLU A 170 -8.71 43.61 18.07
CA GLU A 170 -8.26 43.67 16.69
C GLU A 170 -9.06 42.72 15.79
N TYR A 171 -9.43 41.55 16.29
CA TYR A 171 -10.29 40.61 15.58
C TYR A 171 -11.64 41.25 15.25
N GLN A 172 -12.29 41.90 16.22
CA GLN A 172 -13.61 42.53 16.03
C GLN A 172 -13.57 43.65 14.98
N LYS A 173 -12.55 44.51 15.00
CA LYS A 173 -12.40 45.58 13.99
C LYS A 173 -12.30 45.01 12.58
N ARG A 174 -11.47 43.98 12.41
CA ARG A 174 -11.23 43.34 11.10
C ARG A 174 -12.46 42.56 10.62
N TYR A 175 -13.15 41.88 11.51
CA TYR A 175 -14.41 41.21 11.21
C TYR A 175 -15.46 42.20 10.70
N GLN A 176 -15.65 43.34 11.38
CA GLN A 176 -16.58 44.38 10.94
C GLN A 176 -16.22 44.96 9.57
N ALA A 177 -14.92 45.16 9.30
CA ALA A 177 -14.45 45.63 8.00
C ALA A 177 -14.72 44.64 6.86
N ILE A 178 -14.60 43.32 7.11
CA ILE A 178 -14.91 42.26 6.15
C ILE A 178 -16.42 42.16 5.90
N MET A 179 -17.24 42.36 6.94
CA MET A 179 -18.70 42.29 6.82
C MET A 179 -19.31 43.52 6.15
N ALA A 180 -18.60 44.66 6.14
CA ALA A 180 -19.02 45.90 5.48
C ALA A 180 -18.71 45.95 3.97
N GLN A 181 -17.84 45.07 3.48
CA GLN A 181 -17.53 44.86 2.05
C GLN A 181 -18.44 43.78 1.50
#